data_AF-A0A8J2VI25-F1
#
_entry.id   AF-A0A8J2VI25-F1
#
_cell.length_a   1.000
_cell.length_b   1.000
_cell.length_c   1.000
_cell.angle_alpha   90.00
_cell.angle_beta   90.00
_cell.angle_gamma   90.00
#
_symmetry.space_group_name_H-M   'P 1'
#
loop_
_entity.id
_entity.type
_entity.pdbx_description
1 polymer ?
#
loop_
_entity_poly.entity_id
_entity_poly.type
_entity_poly.pdbx_seq_one_letter_code
_entity_poly.pdbx_strand_id
1 'polypeptide(L)'
;MNPTQAYMRYTTMEIRGEWGHLVYLDLESPSLPQRLRAKVNKEGCWTWEIHVLKEIPIDNRSCKGWMFAGKTRSKATALNTARDILMREWIRRVGRV
;
A
#
# COMPACT_ATOMS: atom_id res chain seq x y z
N MET A 1 20.30 4.38 -13.14
CA MET A 1 19.49 3.95 -11.99
C MET A 1 19.93 4.76 -10.78
N ASN A 2 19.01 5.44 -10.10
CA ASN A 2 19.35 6.20 -8.88
C ASN A 2 19.73 5.19 -7.78
N PRO A 3 20.87 5.32 -7.07
CA PRO A 3 21.35 4.33 -6.10
C PRO A 3 20.35 4.06 -4.96
N THR A 4 19.40 4.96 -4.73
CA THR A 4 18.31 4.83 -3.75
C THR A 4 17.23 3.81 -4.12
N GLN A 5 17.07 3.44 -5.40
CA GLN A 5 16.13 2.39 -5.82
C GLN A 5 16.68 0.97 -5.57
N ALA A 6 18.00 0.81 -5.43
CA ALA A 6 18.67 -0.49 -5.31
C ALA A 6 18.32 -1.24 -4.00
N TYR A 7 17.66 -0.61 -3.04
CA TYR A 7 17.31 -1.18 -1.74
C TYR A 7 15.81 -1.12 -1.41
N MET A 8 14.95 -1.02 -2.42
CA MET A 8 13.51 -1.16 -2.21
C MET A 8 13.12 -2.62 -2.14
N ARG A 9 12.39 -2.99 -1.08
CA ARG A 9 11.84 -4.33 -0.93
C ARG A 9 10.33 -4.27 -0.84
N TYR A 10 9.68 -5.02 -1.73
CA TYR A 10 8.28 -5.36 -1.58
C TYR A 10 8.15 -6.66 -0.79
N THR A 11 7.44 -6.59 0.33
CA THR A 11 6.99 -7.78 1.05
C THR A 11 5.50 -7.95 0.81
N THR A 12 5.09 -9.15 0.40
CA THR A 12 3.68 -9.50 0.19
C THR A 12 3.29 -10.59 1.18
N MET A 13 2.19 -10.40 1.89
CA MET A 13 1.57 -11.42 2.71
C MET A 13 0.14 -11.63 2.25
N GLU A 14 -0.26 -12.88 2.05
CA GLU A 14 -1.57 -13.22 1.54
C GLU A 14 -2.29 -14.14 2.52
N ILE A 15 -3.49 -13.72 2.91
CA ILE A 15 -4.36 -14.45 3.82
C ILE A 15 -5.62 -14.82 3.03
N ARG A 16 -5.90 -16.12 2.95
CA ARG A 16 -7.10 -16.66 2.33
C ARG A 16 -7.87 -17.46 3.36
N GLY A 17 -9.17 -17.22 3.44
CA GLY A 17 -10.09 -18.00 4.25
C GLY A 17 -11.45 -18.11 3.57
N GLU A 18 -12.33 -18.88 4.17
CA GLU A 18 -13.71 -19.05 3.72
C GLU A 18 -14.45 -17.71 3.59
N TRP A 19 -14.18 -16.78 4.50
CA TRP A 19 -14.87 -15.50 4.62
C TRP A 19 -14.13 -14.32 3.97
N GLY A 20 -13.00 -14.54 3.31
CA GLY A 20 -12.28 -13.44 2.70
C GLY A 20 -10.93 -13.76 2.10
N HIS A 21 -10.45 -12.82 1.30
CA HIS A 21 -9.12 -12.86 0.70
C HIS A 21 -8.49 -11.48 0.86
N LEU A 22 -7.37 -11.43 1.57
CA LEU A 22 -6.66 -10.20 1.88
C LEU A 22 -5.19 -10.34 1.49
N VAL A 23 -4.67 -9.35 0.78
CA VAL A 23 -3.24 -9.24 0.45
C VAL A 23 -2.69 -7.97 1.07
N TYR A 24 -1.71 -8.11 1.94
CA TYR A 24 -0.91 -7.00 2.45
C TYR A 24 0.33 -6.81 1.57
N LEU A 25 0.63 -5.55 1.27
CA LEU A 25 1.78 -5.11 0.50
C LEU A 25 2.53 -4.06 1.32
N ASP A 26 3.76 -4.39 1.70
CA ASP A 26 4.66 -3.48 2.40
C ASP A 26 5.79 -3.08 1.44
N LEU A 27 6.02 -1.77 1.30
CA LEU A 27 7.17 -1.19 0.63
C LEU A 27 8.14 -0.66 1.69
N GLU A 28 9.30 -1.30 1.77
CA GLU A 28 10.40 -0.92 2.64
C GLU A 28 11.50 -0.25 1.81
N SER A 29 12.06 0.85 2.34
CA SER A 29 13.19 1.56 1.73
C SER A 29 14.03 2.19 2.84
N PRO A 30 15.37 2.14 2.75
CA PRO A 30 16.26 2.86 3.69
C PRO A 30 15.99 4.36 3.71
N SER A 31 15.42 4.90 2.62
CA SER A 31 15.09 6.32 2.46
C SER A 31 13.85 6.75 3.23
N LEU A 32 13.12 5.82 3.86
CA LEU A 32 11.92 6.12 4.64
C LEU A 32 12.05 5.60 6.08
N PRO A 33 11.77 6.43 7.10
CA PRO A 33 11.76 5.98 8.49
C PRO A 33 10.58 5.03 8.79
N GLN A 34 9.55 5.03 7.96
CA GLN A 34 8.39 4.17 8.09
C GLN A 34 8.04 3.47 6.78
N ARG A 35 7.63 2.21 6.88
CA ARG A 35 7.16 1.39 5.76
C ARG A 35 5.86 1.96 5.18
N LEU A 36 5.74 1.98 3.86
CA LEU A 36 4.47 2.28 3.20
C LEU A 36 3.69 0.99 3.05
N ARG A 37 2.39 1.01 3.38
CA ARG A 37 1.56 -0.19 3.39
C ARG A 37 0.31 -0.02 2.57
N ALA A 38 -0.04 -1.06 1.82
CA ALA A 38 -1.34 -1.23 1.18
C ALA A 38 -1.96 -2.56 1.62
N LYS A 39 -3.28 -2.61 1.65
CA LYS A 39 -4.04 -3.86 1.74
C LYS A 39 -5.00 -3.93 0.57
N VAL A 40 -5.15 -5.12 0.02
CA VAL A 40 -6.02 -5.42 -1.11
C VAL A 40 -6.98 -6.53 -0.67
N ASN A 41 -8.24 -6.18 -0.46
CA ASN A 41 -9.30 -7.09 -0.01
C ASN A 41 -10.22 -7.45 -1.16
N LYS A 42 -10.58 -8.73 -1.24
CA LYS A 42 -11.65 -9.20 -2.11
C LYS A 42 -13.00 -8.91 -1.45
N GLU A 43 -13.78 -8.06 -2.09
CA GLU A 43 -15.15 -7.73 -1.71
C GLU A 43 -16.12 -8.40 -2.68
N GLY A 44 -16.91 -9.36 -2.17
CA GLY A 44 -17.82 -10.17 -2.97
C GLY A 44 -17.11 -11.02 -4.03
N CYS A 45 -17.85 -11.42 -5.07
CA CYS A 45 -17.33 -12.38 -6.06
C CYS A 45 -16.28 -11.77 -7.01
N TRP A 46 -16.40 -10.49 -7.33
CA TRP A 46 -15.70 -9.88 -8.48
C TRP A 46 -14.99 -8.56 -8.18
N THR A 47 -15.04 -8.06 -6.94
CA THR A 47 -14.46 -6.75 -6.63
C THR A 47 -13.25 -6.91 -5.74
N TRP A 48 -12.21 -6.14 -6.04
CA TRP A 48 -11.02 -6.00 -5.24
C TRP A 48 -10.88 -4.55 -4.86
N GLU A 49 -10.89 -4.27 -3.57
CA GLU A 49 -10.65 -2.94 -3.04
C GLU A 49 -9.17 -2.77 -2.70
N ILE A 50 -8.71 -1.54 -2.80
CA ILE A 50 -7.34 -1.13 -2.51
C ILE A 50 -7.42 -0.08 -1.42
N HIS A 51 -6.73 -0.33 -0.32
CA HIS A 51 -6.62 0.61 0.79
C HIS A 51 -5.15 0.86 1.10
N VAL A 52 -4.80 2.10 1.43
CA VAL A 52 -3.44 2.48 1.79
C VAL A 52 -3.39 3.03 3.20
N LEU A 53 -2.34 2.68 3.94
CA LEU A 53 -2.14 3.20 5.28
C LEU A 53 -1.63 4.64 5.19
N LYS A 54 -2.39 5.58 5.77
CA LYS A 54 -1.98 6.99 5.87
C LYS A 54 -1.92 7.43 7.32
N GLU A 55 -0.99 8.34 7.59
CA GLU A 55 -0.98 9.16 8.80
C GLU A 55 -1.80 10.43 8.50
N ILE A 56 -2.77 10.71 9.37
CA ILE A 56 -3.65 11.88 9.27
C ILE A 56 -3.51 12.66 10.58
N PRO A 57 -3.19 13.96 10.52
CA PRO A 57 -3.21 14.80 11.71
C PRO A 57 -4.66 15.08 12.13
N ILE A 58 -5.01 14.75 13.37
CA ILE A 58 -6.30 15.03 13.99
C ILE A 58 -6.02 15.62 15.37
N ASP A 59 -6.50 16.83 15.65
CA ASP A 59 -6.38 17.51 16.96
C ASP A 59 -4.96 17.44 17.57
N ASN A 60 -3.94 17.88 16.80
CA ASN A 60 -2.52 17.84 17.16
C ASN A 60 -1.95 16.43 17.44
N ARG A 61 -2.65 15.36 17.07
CA ARG A 61 -2.19 13.97 17.16
C ARG A 61 -2.06 13.37 15.76
N SER A 62 -1.08 12.47 15.60
CA SER A 62 -0.95 11.68 14.36
C SER A 62 -1.69 10.36 14.51
N CYS A 63 -2.75 10.18 13.73
CA CYS A 63 -3.53 8.95 13.68
C CYS A 63 -3.18 8.15 12.42
N LYS A 64 -3.07 6.82 12.55
CA LYS A 64 -2.87 5.90 11.41
C LYS A 64 -4.20 5.27 11.01
N GLY A 65 -4.55 5.38 9.74
CA GLY A 65 -5.80 4.85 9.21
C GLY A 65 -5.65 4.25 7.82
N TRP A 66 -6.46 3.24 7.53
CA TRP A 66 -6.60 2.69 6.18
C TRP A 66 -7.53 3.57 5.37
N MET A 67 -7.01 4.14 4.29
CA MET A 67 -7.76 5.00 3.39
C MET A 67 -8.08 4.24 2.10
N PHE A 68 -9.36 4.24 1.73
CA PHE A 68 -9.80 3.71 0.44
C PHE A 68 -9.11 4.48 -0.68
N ALA A 69 -8.49 3.74 -1.61
CA ALA A 69 -7.74 4.30 -2.73
C ALA A 69 -8.33 3.91 -4.08
N GLY A 70 -9.15 2.86 -4.15
CA GLY A 70 -9.82 2.46 -5.37
C GLY A 70 -10.35 1.03 -5.34
N LYS A 71 -10.99 0.64 -6.43
CA LYS A 71 -11.49 -0.72 -6.65
C LYS A 71 -11.29 -1.17 -8.08
N THR A 72 -11.15 -2.47 -8.29
CA THR A 72 -11.02 -3.09 -9.61
C THR A 72 -11.62 -4.50 -9.62
N ARG A 73 -11.80 -5.08 -10.81
CA ARG A 73 -12.35 -6.42 -10.97
C ARG A 73 -11.31 -7.54 -10.95
N SER A 74 -10.03 -7.20 -11.04
CA SER A 74 -8.93 -8.16 -11.13
C SER A 74 -7.95 -8.01 -9.97
N LYS A 75 -7.61 -9.12 -9.34
CA LYS A 75 -6.58 -9.17 -8.29
C LYS A 75 -5.25 -8.62 -8.80
N ALA A 76 -4.82 -9.04 -9.98
CA ALA A 76 -3.54 -8.63 -10.54
C ALA A 76 -3.48 -7.12 -10.78
N THR A 77 -4.56 -6.55 -11.34
CA THR A 77 -4.71 -5.10 -11.50
C THR A 77 -4.70 -4.41 -10.13
N ALA A 78 -5.40 -4.94 -9.13
CA ALA A 78 -5.45 -4.34 -7.80
C ALA A 78 -4.06 -4.27 -7.16
N LEU A 79 -3.28 -5.34 -7.26
CA LEU A 79 -1.92 -5.39 -6.75
C LEU A 79 -0.98 -4.44 -7.49
N ASN A 80 -1.07 -4.34 -8.82
CA ASN A 80 -0.26 -3.42 -9.60
C ASN A 80 -0.61 -1.97 -9.26
N THR A 81 -1.90 -1.63 -9.20
CA THR A 81 -2.35 -0.30 -8.79
C THR A 81 -1.92 0.03 -7.35
N ALA A 82 -1.99 -0.93 -6.42
CA ALA A 82 -1.50 -0.74 -5.06
C ALA A 82 0.00 -0.43 -5.03
N ARG A 83 0.82 -1.18 -5.78
CA ARG A 83 2.27 -0.92 -5.91
C ARG A 83 2.54 0.46 -6.49
N ASP A 84 1.82 0.85 -7.54
CA ASP A 84 1.96 2.19 -8.15
C ASP A 84 1.65 3.31 -7.16
N ILE A 85 0.60 3.14 -6.34
CA ILE A 85 0.25 4.12 -5.30
C ILE A 85 1.38 4.21 -4.26
N LEU A 86 1.91 3.07 -3.79
CA LEU A 86 3.02 3.06 -2.82
C LEU A 86 4.29 3.68 -3.42
N MET A 87 4.61 3.40 -4.68
CA MET A 87 5.75 4.03 -5.37
C MET A 87 5.60 5.54 -5.49
N ARG A 88 4.42 6.03 -5.91
CA ARG A 88 4.16 7.47 -6.02
C ARG A 88 4.28 8.16 -4.67
N GLU A 89 3.76 7.52 -3.62
CA GLU A 89 3.87 8.01 -2.25
C GLU A 89 5.33 8.01 -1.76
N TRP A 90 6.13 7.01 -2.12
CA TRP A 90 7.57 6.99 -1.84
C TRP A 90 8.28 8.14 -2.55
N ILE A 91 8.08 8.31 -3.86
CA ILE A 91 8.67 9.40 -4.65
C ILE A 91 8.31 10.75 -4.03
N ARG A 92 7.04 10.93 -3.65
CA ARG A 92 6.54 12.16 -3.01
C ARG A 92 7.21 12.44 -1.67
N ARG A 93 7.53 11.42 -0.88
CA ARG A 93 8.20 11.58 0.43
C ARG A 93 9.69 11.83 0.28
N VAL A 94 10.37 11.08 -0.58
CA VAL A 94 11.82 11.24 -0.80
C VAL A 94 12.13 12.55 -1.53
N GLY A 95 11.32 12.98 -2.50
CA GLY A 95 11.51 14.26 -3.18
C GLY A 95 11.14 15.50 -2.36
N ARG A 96 10.64 15.32 -1.13
CA ARG A 96 10.45 16.40 -0.15
C ARG A 96 11.60 16.52 0.86
N VAL A 97 12.59 15.61 0.79
CA VAL A 97 13.81 15.63 1.60
C VAL A 97 14.89 16.40 0.86
#